data_AF-A0A2D7ESM3-F1
#
_entry.id   AF-A0A2D7ESM3-F1
#
_cell.length_a   1.000
_cell.length_b   1.000
_cell.length_c   1.000
_cell.angle_alpha   90.00
_cell.angle_beta   90.00
_cell.angle_gamma   90.00
#
_symmetry.space_group_name_H-M   'P 1'
#
loop_
_entity.id
_entity.type
_entity.pdbx_description
1 polymer ?
#
loop_
_entity_poly.entity_id
_entity_poly.type
_entity_poly.pdbx_seq_one_letter_code
_entity_poly.pdbx_strand_id
1 'polypeptide(L)'
;MKGMGAENRKPMVSQYGSVDPAPAQSQGSVESWSSTLVDENVPMFQRMRSVFSLRNHGSNEACLALCTGFSASSALLRHELAYVLGQMQNDVALPALIERLSDSEEHIMVRHEAAEA
;
A
#
# COMPACT_ATOMS: atom_id res chain seq x y z
N MET A 1 -5.38 -37.14 0.28
CA MET A 1 -5.69 -35.71 0.50
C MET A 1 -6.25 -35.52 1.90
N LYS A 2 -5.48 -34.95 2.85
CA LYS A 2 -6.03 -34.44 4.11
C LYS A 2 -6.56 -33.04 3.83
N GLY A 3 -7.85 -32.80 4.05
CA GLY A 3 -8.46 -31.48 3.88
C GLY A 3 -7.75 -30.45 4.74
N MET A 4 -7.35 -29.33 4.15
CA MET A 4 -6.86 -28.16 4.89
C MET A 4 -8.00 -27.68 5.80
N GLY A 5 -7.76 -27.76 7.11
CA GLY A 5 -8.72 -27.36 8.14
C GLY A 5 -9.13 -25.89 8.00
N ALA A 6 -10.37 -25.59 8.34
CA ALA A 6 -10.98 -24.26 8.24
C ALA A 6 -10.20 -23.13 8.94
N GLU A 7 -9.34 -23.48 9.90
CA GLU A 7 -8.43 -22.61 10.65
C GLU A 7 -7.44 -21.85 9.76
N ASN A 8 -6.98 -22.45 8.64
CA ASN A 8 -5.97 -21.85 7.74
C ASN A 8 -6.53 -20.81 6.76
N ARG A 9 -7.81 -20.41 6.90
CA ARG A 9 -8.46 -19.43 6.00
C ARG A 9 -8.59 -18.03 6.61
N LYS A 10 -8.18 -17.83 7.86
CA LYS A 10 -8.23 -16.52 8.49
C LYS A 10 -7.02 -15.69 8.04
N PRO A 11 -7.23 -14.50 7.46
CA PRO A 11 -6.12 -13.60 7.18
C PRO A 11 -5.42 -13.21 8.49
N MET A 12 -4.09 -13.21 8.46
CA MET A 12 -3.26 -12.90 9.62
C MET A 12 -3.19 -11.40 9.85
N VAL A 13 -3.02 -11.00 11.11
CA VAL A 13 -2.73 -9.60 11.46
C VAL A 13 -1.29 -9.28 11.05
N SER A 14 -1.09 -8.14 10.40
CA SER A 14 0.20 -7.65 9.94
C SER A 14 1.05 -7.14 11.12
N GLN A 15 2.34 -6.86 10.87
CA GLN A 15 3.21 -6.22 11.88
C GLN A 15 2.74 -4.80 12.27
N TYR A 16 1.82 -4.21 11.51
CA TYR A 16 1.20 -2.92 11.78
C TYR A 16 -0.17 -3.04 12.48
N GLY A 17 -0.56 -4.25 12.90
CA GLY A 17 -1.83 -4.47 13.60
C GLY A 17 -3.07 -4.49 12.69
N SER A 18 -2.91 -4.37 11.37
CA SER A 18 -3.99 -4.41 10.38
C SER A 18 -4.25 -5.83 9.87
N VAL A 19 -5.47 -6.07 9.34
CA VAL A 19 -5.76 -7.25 8.52
C VAL A 19 -5.75 -6.80 7.07
N ASP A 20 -4.69 -7.14 6.34
CA ASP A 20 -4.48 -6.63 4.98
C ASP A 20 -5.44 -7.29 3.96
N PRO A 21 -6.01 -6.52 3.02
CA PRO A 21 -6.87 -7.06 1.95
C PRO A 21 -6.12 -7.96 0.96
N ALA A 22 -4.79 -7.88 0.90
CA ALA A 22 -3.95 -8.75 0.10
C ALA A 22 -2.67 -9.13 0.85
N PRO A 23 -2.22 -10.40 0.78
CA PRO A 23 -0.98 -10.81 1.43
C PRO A 23 0.23 -10.25 0.70
N ALA A 24 1.21 -9.71 1.44
CA ALA A 24 2.51 -9.32 0.88
C ALA A 24 3.17 -10.48 0.10
N GLN A 25 4.07 -10.13 -0.83
CA GLN A 25 4.84 -11.09 -1.60
C GLN A 25 5.95 -11.68 -0.73
N SER A 26 6.13 -13.00 -0.79
CA SER A 26 7.19 -13.69 -0.03
C SER A 26 8.60 -13.47 -0.58
N GLN A 27 8.71 -12.95 -1.80
CA GLN A 27 9.95 -12.69 -2.52
C GLN A 27 9.79 -11.45 -3.40
N GLY A 28 10.92 -10.81 -3.72
CA GLY A 28 11.00 -9.63 -4.58
C GLY A 28 12.00 -8.61 -4.04
N SER A 29 12.04 -7.48 -4.71
CA SER A 29 12.81 -6.28 -4.33
C SER A 29 11.92 -5.04 -4.40
N VAL A 30 12.33 -3.95 -3.73
CA VAL A 30 11.68 -2.64 -3.83
C VAL A 30 11.47 -2.22 -5.29
N GLU A 31 12.47 -2.44 -6.16
CA GLU A 31 12.39 -2.14 -7.60
C GLU A 31 11.27 -2.94 -8.30
N SER A 32 11.21 -4.25 -8.05
CA SER A 32 10.19 -5.11 -8.68
C SER A 32 8.76 -4.80 -8.20
N TRP A 33 8.59 -4.49 -6.91
CA TRP A 33 7.30 -4.12 -6.33
C TRP A 33 6.87 -2.73 -6.78
N SER A 34 7.81 -1.78 -6.85
CA SER A 34 7.55 -0.44 -7.39
C SER A 34 7.09 -0.50 -8.83
N SER A 35 7.75 -1.30 -9.67
CA SER A 35 7.38 -1.49 -11.08
C SER A 35 5.99 -2.09 -11.21
N THR A 36 5.65 -3.07 -10.38
CA THR A 36 4.33 -3.71 -10.35
C THR A 36 3.24 -2.73 -9.87
N LEU A 37 3.54 -1.91 -8.86
CA LEU A 37 2.61 -0.94 -8.27
C LEU A 37 2.11 0.09 -9.29
N VAL A 38 3.01 0.62 -10.13
CA VAL A 38 2.71 1.71 -11.07
C VAL A 38 2.21 1.24 -12.44
N ASP A 39 2.29 -0.06 -12.74
CA ASP A 39 1.79 -0.60 -14.01
C ASP A 39 0.25 -0.77 -13.97
N GLU A 40 -0.45 0.09 -14.70
CA GLU A 40 -1.92 0.09 -14.82
C GLU A 40 -2.47 -1.17 -15.54
N ASN A 41 -1.63 -1.95 -16.21
CA ASN A 41 -2.04 -3.22 -16.84
C ASN A 41 -2.00 -4.40 -15.87
N VAL A 42 -1.38 -4.23 -14.69
CA VAL A 42 -1.31 -5.26 -13.67
C VAL A 42 -2.64 -5.34 -12.91
N PRO A 43 -3.20 -6.54 -12.68
CA PRO A 43 -4.41 -6.69 -11.88
C PRO A 43 -4.27 -6.06 -10.49
N MET A 44 -5.32 -5.33 -10.06
CA MET A 44 -5.34 -4.60 -8.78
C MET A 44 -4.86 -5.46 -7.59
N PHE A 45 -5.24 -6.73 -7.54
CA PHE A 45 -4.79 -7.63 -6.49
C PHE A 45 -3.26 -7.71 -6.40
N GLN A 46 -2.55 -7.83 -7.52
CA GLN A 46 -1.08 -7.88 -7.51
C GLN A 46 -0.47 -6.53 -7.15
N ARG A 47 -1.07 -5.42 -7.58
CA ARG A 47 -0.66 -4.06 -7.17
C ARG A 47 -0.78 -3.89 -5.66
N MET A 48 -1.90 -4.31 -5.06
CA MET A 48 -2.10 -4.31 -3.61
C MET A 48 -1.07 -5.18 -2.88
N ARG A 49 -0.72 -6.36 -3.43
CA ARG A 49 0.35 -7.17 -2.85
C ARG A 49 1.69 -6.44 -2.86
N SER A 50 2.00 -5.66 -3.90
CA SER A 50 3.19 -4.81 -3.94
C SER A 50 3.14 -3.67 -2.91
N VAL A 51 1.97 -3.03 -2.69
CA VAL A 51 1.77 -2.04 -1.61
C VAL A 51 2.19 -2.62 -0.26
N PHE A 52 1.64 -3.78 0.12
CA PHE A 52 1.95 -4.39 1.42
C PHE A 52 3.38 -4.95 1.50
N SER A 53 3.98 -5.32 0.37
CA SER A 53 5.39 -5.73 0.32
C SER A 53 6.32 -4.55 0.58
N LEU A 54 6.05 -3.41 -0.06
CA LEU A 54 6.79 -2.16 0.15
C LEU A 54 6.63 -1.65 1.58
N ARG A 55 5.41 -1.61 2.10
CA ARG A 55 5.15 -1.26 3.50
C ARG A 55 5.94 -2.15 4.44
N ASN A 56 5.88 -3.47 4.25
CA ASN A 56 6.58 -4.41 5.12
C ASN A 56 8.11 -4.33 5.02
N HIS A 57 8.65 -3.85 3.90
CA HIS A 57 10.08 -3.59 3.76
C HIS A 57 10.53 -2.42 4.64
N GLY A 58 9.70 -1.40 4.80
CA GLY A 58 9.89 -0.32 5.79
C GLY A 58 11.00 0.69 5.50
N SER A 59 11.82 0.48 4.47
CA SER A 59 12.93 1.38 4.13
C SER A 59 12.46 2.69 3.49
N ASN A 60 13.32 3.72 3.51
CA ASN A 60 13.04 5.00 2.86
C ASN A 60 12.79 4.83 1.36
N GLU A 61 13.53 3.93 0.70
CA GLU A 61 13.34 3.62 -0.72
C GLU A 61 11.97 3.00 -0.98
N ALA A 62 11.51 2.11 -0.09
CA ALA A 62 10.18 1.51 -0.20
C ALA A 62 9.07 2.55 0.05
N CYS A 63 9.29 3.45 1.01
CA CYS A 63 8.38 4.57 1.28
C CYS A 63 8.25 5.50 0.08
N LEU A 64 9.38 5.89 -0.54
CA LEU A 64 9.37 6.71 -1.74
C LEU A 64 8.71 6.00 -2.92
N ALA A 65 8.92 4.68 -3.07
CA ALA A 65 8.24 3.87 -4.08
C ALA A 65 6.71 3.90 -3.91
N LEU A 66 6.21 3.81 -2.67
CA LEU A 66 4.78 3.98 -2.38
C LEU A 66 4.28 5.37 -2.79
N CYS A 67 5.03 6.43 -2.49
CA CYS A 67 4.67 7.80 -2.90
C CYS A 67 4.53 7.94 -4.43
N THR A 68 5.37 7.27 -5.24
CA THR A 68 5.24 7.33 -6.71
C THR A 68 3.91 6.72 -7.21
N GLY A 69 3.33 5.80 -6.43
CA GLY A 69 2.04 5.19 -6.70
C GLY A 69 0.84 6.14 -6.66
N PHE A 70 0.98 7.36 -6.10
CA PHE A 70 -0.11 8.35 -6.10
C PHE A 70 -0.50 8.84 -7.50
N SER A 71 0.30 8.55 -8.52
CA SER A 71 -0.05 8.75 -9.93
C SER A 71 -1.08 7.75 -10.47
N ALA A 72 -1.43 6.70 -9.70
CA ALA A 72 -2.35 5.67 -10.13
C ALA A 72 -3.75 6.21 -10.42
N SER A 73 -4.45 5.63 -11.40
CA SER A 73 -5.81 6.04 -11.77
C SER A 73 -6.85 5.74 -10.68
N SER A 74 -6.63 4.68 -9.91
CA SER A 74 -7.58 4.16 -8.92
C SER A 74 -7.53 4.94 -7.60
N ALA A 75 -8.63 5.59 -7.24
CA ALA A 75 -8.79 6.22 -5.93
C ALA A 75 -8.66 5.21 -4.76
N LEU A 76 -9.09 3.96 -4.97
CA LEU A 76 -8.94 2.89 -3.98
C LEU A 76 -7.45 2.59 -3.71
N LEU A 77 -6.64 2.49 -4.77
CA LEU A 77 -5.21 2.24 -4.61
C LEU A 77 -4.53 3.44 -3.94
N ARG A 78 -4.85 4.67 -4.36
CA ARG A 78 -4.29 5.89 -3.73
C ARG A 78 -4.68 6.01 -2.26
N HIS A 79 -5.90 5.63 -1.90
CA HIS A 79 -6.34 5.53 -0.51
C HIS A 79 -5.44 4.53 0.25
N GLU A 80 -5.26 3.32 -0.28
CA GLU A 80 -4.41 2.32 0.37
C GLU A 80 -2.96 2.78 0.52
N LEU A 81 -2.43 3.56 -0.44
CA LEU A 81 -1.10 4.14 -0.34
C LEU A 81 -1.00 5.12 0.83
N ALA A 82 -1.96 6.04 0.98
CA ALA A 82 -2.00 6.95 2.13
C ALA A 82 -2.10 6.16 3.45
N TYR A 83 -2.95 5.13 3.50
CA TYR A 83 -3.14 4.29 4.69
C TYR A 83 -1.83 3.63 5.11
N VAL A 84 -1.14 2.95 4.19
CA VAL A 84 0.10 2.26 4.55
C VAL A 84 1.26 3.22 4.80
N LEU A 85 1.26 4.41 4.19
CA LEU A 85 2.25 5.46 4.49
C LEU A 85 2.05 5.99 5.92
N GLY A 86 0.80 6.18 6.35
CA GLY A 86 0.45 6.49 7.75
C GLY A 86 0.88 5.39 8.70
N GLN A 87 0.71 4.12 8.35
CA GLN A 87 1.22 2.99 9.13
C GLN A 87 2.76 2.99 9.25
N MET A 88 3.47 3.39 8.19
CA MET A 88 4.93 3.42 8.18
C MET A 88 5.51 4.55 9.03
N GLN A 89 4.77 5.65 9.22
CA GLN A 89 5.21 6.83 9.98
C GLN A 89 6.62 7.32 9.60
N ASN A 90 6.95 7.26 8.31
CA ASN A 90 8.25 7.64 7.79
C ASN A 90 8.17 9.06 7.21
N ASP A 91 8.95 9.99 7.77
CA ASP A 91 8.93 11.41 7.42
C ASP A 91 9.18 11.71 5.93
N VAL A 92 9.83 10.79 5.19
CA VAL A 92 10.03 10.96 3.74
C VAL A 92 8.70 10.97 2.96
N ALA A 93 7.61 10.50 3.55
CA ALA A 93 6.27 10.53 2.96
C ALA A 93 5.55 11.87 3.14
N LEU A 94 5.96 12.70 4.11
CA LEU A 94 5.23 13.92 4.49
C LEU A 94 4.93 14.85 3.30
N PRO A 95 5.87 15.12 2.38
CA PRO A 95 5.56 15.97 1.22
C PRO A 95 4.42 15.41 0.36
N ALA A 96 4.39 14.10 0.14
CA ALA A 96 3.37 13.45 -0.68
C ALA A 96 2.00 13.42 0.04
N LEU A 97 1.98 13.17 1.35
CA LEU A 97 0.74 13.19 2.14
C LEU A 97 0.14 14.59 2.21
N ILE A 98 0.95 15.62 2.44
CA ILE A 98 0.52 17.02 2.45
C ILE A 98 -0.04 17.42 1.07
N GLU A 99 0.61 17.02 -0.01
CA GLU A 99 0.14 17.26 -1.38
C GLU A 99 -1.25 16.64 -1.59
N ARG A 100 -1.43 15.35 -1.24
CA ARG A 100 -2.72 14.66 -1.39
C ARG A 100 -3.82 15.25 -0.52
N LEU A 101 -3.51 15.67 0.72
CA LEU A 101 -4.47 16.32 1.61
C LEU A 101 -4.95 17.67 1.05
N SER A 102 -4.02 18.44 0.47
CA SER A 102 -4.25 19.81 0.00
C SER A 102 -4.93 19.89 -1.37
N ASP A 103 -4.90 18.81 -2.15
CA ASP A 103 -5.51 18.74 -3.48
C ASP A 103 -7.05 18.73 -3.39
N SER A 104 -7.71 19.75 -3.92
CA SER A 104 -9.18 19.85 -3.91
C SER A 104 -9.85 18.90 -4.91
N GLU A 105 -9.11 18.46 -5.92
CA GLU A 105 -9.60 17.57 -6.98
C GLU A 105 -9.34 16.09 -6.65
N GLU A 106 -8.55 15.81 -5.62
CA GLU A 106 -8.33 14.45 -5.14
C GLU A 106 -9.60 13.90 -4.47
N HIS A 107 -9.79 12.59 -4.62
CA HIS A 107 -10.91 11.87 -4.08
C HIS A 107 -10.97 11.96 -2.55
N ILE A 108 -12.15 12.21 -2.00
CA ILE A 108 -12.37 12.47 -0.56
C ILE A 108 -11.80 11.38 0.36
N MET A 109 -11.89 10.10 -0.02
CA MET A 109 -11.32 8.98 0.76
C MET A 109 -9.79 9.06 0.85
N VAL A 110 -9.11 9.48 -0.23
CA VAL A 110 -7.65 9.62 -0.25
C VAL A 110 -7.24 10.78 0.64
N ARG A 111 -7.97 11.90 0.56
CA ARG A 111 -7.75 13.08 1.41
C ARG A 111 -7.99 12.78 2.90
N HIS A 112 -9.02 12.00 3.21
CA HIS A 112 -9.30 11.53 4.57
C HIS A 112 -8.13 10.71 5.10
N GLU A 113 -7.68 9.73 4.33
CA GLU A 113 -6.58 8.87 4.76
C GLU A 113 -5.26 9.64 4.88
N ALA A 114 -4.98 10.56 3.97
CA ALA A 114 -3.81 11.45 4.07
C ALA A 114 -3.87 12.42 5.26
N ALA A 115 -5.06 12.68 5.83
CA ALA A 115 -5.22 13.46 7.05
C ALA A 115 -5.06 12.62 8.32
N GLU A 116 -5.38 11.33 8.27
CA GLU A 116 -5.19 10.40 9.39
C GLU A 116 -3.75 9.92 9.53
N ALA A 117 -3.05 9.78 8.39
CA ALA A 117 -1.64 9.42 8.27
C ALA A 117 -0.69 10.46 8.87
#